data_AF-A0A2N8P0P3-F1
#
_entry.id   AF-A0A2N8P0P3-F1
#
_cell.length_a   1.000
_cell.length_b   1.000
_cell.length_c   1.000
_cell.angle_alpha   90.00
_cell.angle_beta   90.00
_cell.angle_gamma   90.00
#
_symmetry.space_group_name_H-M   'P 1'
#
loop_
_entity.id
_entity.type
_entity.pdbx_description
1 polymer ?
#
loop_
_entity_poly.entity_id
_entity_poly.type
_entity_poly.pdbx_seq_one_letter_code
_entity_poly.pdbx_strand_id
1 'polypeptide(L)'
;MNRTTHSEAAGPATTPLRALARELLPAETAERWIGLLRPTVGLMAAEGRETVVGRLGGAPELPADVEWPTWEGNGPLAFVAAVDCAALPVNALDIPLPDDGTLSFFYFDGQIDDGDALVLPDDRESWAGARVLYTPAGTPTVERATPQGLDPYPVVPLTARLEETAPDPYHPLIEEVFAGTGSDHPVYGEEFLDALGEAGEGAAHRIGGHADPVQNPVETEVAHGVLGGGTAWDDPRLAEEARGWTLLAQFDSDDDADMMWGDCGALYWLIRPEDLAERRFEAAMFTWQCC
;
A
#
# COMPACT_ATOMS: atom_id res chain seq x y z
N MET A 1 -55.29 -5.45 2.80
CA MET A 1 -54.45 -4.82 1.74
C MET A 1 -53.07 -4.62 2.32
N ASN A 2 -52.17 -5.60 2.11
CA ASN A 2 -50.76 -5.48 2.48
C ASN A 2 -50.09 -4.53 1.49
N ARG A 3 -49.58 -3.40 1.99
CA ARG A 3 -48.57 -2.62 1.25
C ARG A 3 -47.21 -3.14 1.68
N THR A 4 -46.64 -3.97 0.82
CA THR A 4 -45.21 -4.28 0.79
C THR A 4 -44.47 -2.99 0.48
N THR A 5 -43.74 -2.45 1.44
CA THR A 5 -42.72 -1.42 1.21
C THR A 5 -41.55 -2.11 0.53
N HIS A 6 -41.39 -1.87 -0.77
CA HIS A 6 -40.14 -2.14 -1.46
C HIS A 6 -39.08 -1.23 -0.83
N SER A 7 -38.12 -1.85 -0.14
CA SER A 7 -36.85 -1.21 0.18
C SER A 7 -36.16 -0.97 -1.15
N GLU A 8 -36.09 0.28 -1.60
CA GLU A 8 -35.09 0.69 -2.57
C GLU A 8 -33.73 0.33 -1.99
N ALA A 9 -32.95 -0.43 -2.75
CA ALA A 9 -31.55 -0.65 -2.44
C ALA A 9 -30.89 0.74 -2.42
N ALA A 10 -30.32 1.12 -1.27
CA ALA A 10 -29.46 2.29 -1.22
C ALA A 10 -28.34 2.06 -2.25
N GLY A 11 -28.26 2.91 -3.26
CA GLY A 11 -27.10 2.94 -4.15
C GLY A 11 -25.82 3.12 -3.33
N PRO A 12 -24.64 2.76 -3.87
CA PRO A 12 -23.39 2.96 -3.15
C PRO A 12 -23.29 4.42 -2.69
N ALA A 13 -22.87 4.63 -1.45
CA ALA A 13 -22.65 5.96 -0.90
C ALA A 13 -21.76 6.76 -1.86
N THR A 14 -22.13 8.00 -2.17
CA THR A 14 -21.34 8.84 -3.08
C THR A 14 -20.11 9.33 -2.31
N THR A 15 -18.94 8.79 -2.64
CA THR A 15 -17.64 9.25 -2.11
C THR A 15 -17.12 10.46 -2.89
N PRO A 16 -16.15 11.23 -2.35
CA PRO A 16 -15.58 12.39 -3.04
C PRO A 16 -15.08 12.06 -4.45
N LEU A 17 -14.34 10.97 -4.62
CA LEU A 17 -13.84 10.52 -5.93
C LEU A 17 -14.97 10.21 -6.93
N ARG A 18 -16.06 9.58 -6.47
CA ARG A 18 -17.24 9.31 -7.30
C ARG A 18 -17.98 10.57 -7.71
N ALA A 19 -18.07 11.55 -6.81
CA ALA A 19 -18.69 12.84 -7.10
C ALA A 19 -17.85 13.63 -8.13
N LEU A 20 -16.54 13.71 -7.89
CA LEU A 20 -15.57 14.37 -8.77
C LEU A 20 -15.61 13.81 -10.19
N ALA A 21 -15.56 12.48 -10.34
CA ALA A 21 -15.64 11.85 -11.66
C ALA A 21 -16.94 12.19 -12.40
N ARG A 22 -18.09 12.23 -11.71
CA ARG A 22 -19.38 12.57 -12.32
C ARG A 22 -19.53 14.05 -12.65
N GLU A 23 -18.80 14.91 -11.95
CA GLU A 23 -18.78 16.34 -12.18
C GLU A 23 -17.91 16.71 -13.39
N LEU A 24 -16.71 16.12 -13.48
CA LEU A 24 -15.68 16.54 -14.44
C LEU A 24 -15.60 15.67 -15.70
N LEU A 25 -16.12 14.45 -15.69
CA LEU A 25 -16.05 13.54 -16.84
C LEU A 25 -17.42 13.35 -17.52
N PRO A 26 -17.45 13.07 -18.85
CA PRO A 26 -18.66 12.61 -19.51
C PRO A 26 -19.23 11.36 -18.83
N ALA A 27 -20.55 11.24 -18.74
CA ALA A 27 -21.21 10.21 -17.93
C ALA A 27 -20.70 8.77 -18.15
N GLU A 28 -20.46 8.36 -19.40
CA GLU A 28 -19.91 7.03 -19.69
C GLU A 28 -18.45 6.88 -19.21
N THR A 29 -17.64 7.91 -19.43
CA THR A 29 -16.25 7.97 -18.97
C THR A 29 -16.17 7.96 -17.44
N ALA A 30 -17.04 8.72 -16.78
CA ALA A 30 -17.15 8.78 -15.32
C ALA A 30 -17.42 7.40 -14.73
N GLU A 31 -18.43 6.68 -15.23
CA GLU A 31 -18.77 5.36 -14.68
C GLU A 31 -17.70 4.30 -14.99
N ARG A 32 -17.01 4.40 -16.14
CA ARG A 32 -15.85 3.54 -16.45
C ARG A 32 -14.69 3.80 -15.49
N TRP A 33 -14.36 5.06 -15.24
CA TRP A 33 -13.28 5.44 -14.31
C TRP A 33 -13.64 5.10 -12.86
N ILE A 34 -14.89 5.33 -12.44
CA ILE A 34 -15.40 4.93 -11.12
C ILE A 34 -15.29 3.41 -10.92
N GLY A 35 -15.43 2.62 -11.98
CA GLY A 35 -15.22 1.18 -11.94
C GLY A 35 -13.78 0.75 -11.62
N LEU A 36 -12.81 1.68 -11.66
CA LEU A 36 -11.42 1.46 -11.30
C LEU A 36 -11.13 1.78 -9.84
N LEU A 37 -12.06 2.40 -9.10
CA LEU A 37 -11.88 2.68 -7.68
C LEU A 37 -11.79 1.38 -6.89
N ARG A 38 -10.88 1.35 -5.91
CA ARG A 38 -10.68 0.19 -5.04
C ARG A 38 -10.85 0.57 -3.58
N PRO A 39 -11.47 -0.29 -2.76
CA PRO A 39 -11.52 -0.07 -1.32
C PRO A 39 -10.13 -0.21 -0.70
N THR A 40 -9.84 0.62 0.30
CA THR A 40 -8.62 0.54 1.11
C THR A 40 -8.95 0.70 2.59
N VAL A 41 -8.07 0.21 3.47
CA VAL A 41 -8.09 0.63 4.87
C VAL A 41 -7.04 1.71 5.06
N GLY A 42 -7.49 2.95 5.21
CA GLY A 42 -6.65 4.05 5.68
C GLY A 42 -6.30 3.86 7.16
N LEU A 43 -5.03 4.03 7.49
CA LEU A 43 -4.49 3.94 8.84
C LEU A 43 -4.06 5.33 9.31
N MET A 44 -4.48 5.74 10.50
CA MET A 44 -4.08 7.03 11.09
C MET A 44 -3.85 6.87 12.59
N ALA A 45 -3.16 7.82 13.20
CA ALA A 45 -2.99 7.86 14.64
C ALA A 45 -4.35 7.75 15.36
N ALA A 46 -4.44 6.82 16.32
CA ALA A 46 -5.64 6.57 17.08
C ALA A 46 -5.83 7.64 18.16
N GLU A 47 -7.02 8.23 18.23
CA GLU A 47 -7.35 9.23 19.23
C GLU A 47 -8.34 8.70 20.28
N GLY A 48 -8.10 9.07 21.55
CA GLY A 48 -9.05 8.87 22.63
C GLY A 48 -9.42 7.41 22.91
N ARG A 49 -10.57 6.95 22.39
CA ARG A 49 -11.12 5.60 22.62
C ARG A 49 -11.39 4.84 21.32
N GLU A 50 -10.78 5.27 20.23
CA GLU A 50 -10.86 4.54 18.95
C GLU A 50 -10.25 3.13 19.10
N THR A 51 -10.77 2.20 18.29
CA THR A 51 -10.23 0.85 18.22
C THR A 51 -8.84 0.92 17.59
N VAL A 52 -7.84 0.44 18.31
CA VAL A 52 -6.48 0.29 17.80
C VAL A 52 -6.44 -0.98 16.96
N VAL A 53 -6.00 -0.85 15.71
CA VAL A 53 -5.87 -1.95 14.74
C VAL A 53 -4.42 -2.31 14.43
N GLY A 54 -3.47 -1.50 14.91
CA GLY A 54 -2.06 -1.65 14.62
C GLY A 54 -1.24 -0.55 15.28
N ARG A 55 0.02 -0.46 14.89
CA ARG A 55 0.94 0.61 15.30
C ARG A 55 2.05 0.84 14.29
N LEU A 56 2.58 2.05 14.27
CA LEU A 56 3.93 2.34 13.78
C LEU A 56 4.94 2.12 14.92
N GLY A 57 6.15 1.71 14.57
CA GLY A 57 7.33 1.72 15.44
C GLY A 57 7.27 0.88 16.72
N GLY A 58 8.29 1.06 17.55
CA GLY A 58 8.52 0.35 18.79
C GLY A 58 9.15 -1.03 18.62
N ALA A 59 8.98 -1.87 19.64
CA ALA A 59 9.43 -3.25 19.61
C ALA A 59 8.35 -4.15 19.00
N PRO A 60 8.67 -4.99 17.99
CA PRO A 60 7.73 -5.97 17.45
C PRO A 60 7.55 -7.15 18.42
N GLU A 61 6.36 -7.73 18.37
CA GLU A 61 6.10 -9.05 18.96
C GLU A 61 6.28 -10.10 17.88
N LEU A 62 7.27 -10.98 18.04
CA LEU A 62 7.56 -12.04 17.06
C LEU A 62 7.51 -13.43 17.73
N PRO A 63 7.21 -14.49 16.98
CA PRO A 63 7.34 -15.86 17.48
C PRO A 63 8.73 -16.14 18.04
N ALA A 64 8.78 -16.97 19.08
CA ALA A 64 10.02 -17.24 19.83
C ALA A 64 11.15 -17.84 18.98
N ASP A 65 10.80 -18.53 17.89
CA ASP A 65 11.69 -19.19 16.93
C ASP A 65 11.99 -18.37 15.67
N VAL A 66 11.35 -17.20 15.51
CA VAL A 66 11.63 -16.26 14.42
C VAL A 66 12.71 -15.29 14.87
N GLU A 67 13.81 -15.28 14.11
CA GLU A 67 14.90 -14.32 14.27
C GLU A 67 14.51 -12.93 13.72
N TRP A 68 15.23 -11.90 14.16
CA TRP A 68 15.03 -10.55 13.65
C TRP A 68 15.39 -10.47 12.16
N PRO A 69 14.52 -9.92 11.30
CA PRO A 69 14.81 -9.76 9.87
C PRO A 69 16.14 -9.05 9.61
N THR A 70 17.00 -9.66 8.80
CA THR A 70 18.35 -9.15 8.49
C THR A 70 18.61 -9.24 6.99
N TRP A 71 19.19 -8.19 6.40
CA TRP A 71 19.76 -8.21 5.07
C TRP A 71 21.22 -8.65 5.17
N GLU A 72 21.50 -9.87 4.70
CA GLU A 72 22.85 -10.44 4.73
C GLU A 72 23.88 -9.50 4.09
N GLY A 73 24.96 -9.23 4.81
CA GLY A 73 26.01 -8.30 4.39
C GLY A 73 25.79 -6.84 4.78
N ASN A 74 24.55 -6.43 5.10
CA ASN A 74 24.20 -5.04 5.42
C ASN A 74 23.83 -4.86 6.90
N GLY A 75 22.83 -5.60 7.39
CA GLY A 75 22.43 -5.52 8.80
C GLY A 75 20.95 -5.82 9.08
N PRO A 76 20.52 -5.69 10.34
CA PRO A 76 19.12 -5.85 10.73
C PRO A 76 18.24 -4.77 10.07
N LEU A 77 17.00 -5.13 9.74
CA LEU A 77 16.02 -4.18 9.22
C LEU A 77 15.33 -3.43 10.39
N ALA A 78 14.99 -2.16 10.21
CA ALA A 78 14.14 -1.43 11.13
C ALA A 78 12.70 -1.95 11.09
N PHE A 79 12.03 -1.95 12.25
CA PHE A 79 10.61 -2.28 12.35
C PHE A 79 9.77 -1.05 12.03
N VAL A 80 8.96 -1.14 10.98
CA VAL A 80 8.14 -0.02 10.48
C VAL A 80 6.77 -0.05 11.16
N ALA A 81 6.04 -1.14 11.03
CA ALA A 81 4.66 -1.20 11.52
C ALA A 81 4.20 -2.63 11.80
N ALA A 82 3.18 -2.76 12.64
CA ALA A 82 2.38 -3.99 12.74
C ALA A 82 0.89 -3.70 12.66
N VAL A 83 0.16 -4.57 11.98
CA VAL A 83 -1.29 -4.48 11.79
C VAL A 83 -1.94 -5.81 12.15
N ASP A 84 -2.98 -5.75 12.99
CA ASP A 84 -3.81 -6.89 13.36
C ASP A 84 -4.93 -7.08 12.33
N CYS A 85 -4.81 -8.14 11.54
CA CYS A 85 -5.77 -8.47 10.49
C CYS A 85 -7.19 -8.70 11.04
N ALA A 86 -7.33 -9.22 12.27
CA ALA A 86 -8.64 -9.44 12.88
C ALA A 86 -9.34 -8.13 13.26
N ALA A 87 -8.58 -7.05 13.42
CA ALA A 87 -9.09 -5.72 13.74
C ALA A 87 -9.45 -4.90 12.50
N LEU A 88 -9.05 -5.34 11.30
CA LEU A 88 -9.34 -4.67 10.05
C LEU A 88 -10.70 -5.09 9.47
N PRO A 89 -11.38 -4.22 8.71
CA PRO A 89 -12.59 -4.57 7.96
C PRO A 89 -12.25 -5.38 6.68
N VAL A 90 -11.60 -6.54 6.82
CA VAL A 90 -11.02 -7.30 5.69
C VAL A 90 -12.04 -7.69 4.61
N ASN A 91 -13.29 -7.95 5.00
CA ASN A 91 -14.37 -8.29 4.06
C ASN A 91 -14.84 -7.12 3.18
N ALA A 92 -14.41 -5.89 3.48
CA ALA A 92 -14.68 -4.72 2.67
C ALA A 92 -13.59 -4.45 1.61
N LEU A 93 -12.44 -5.13 1.72
CA LEU A 93 -11.36 -5.02 0.75
C LEU A 93 -11.58 -5.97 -0.44
N ASP A 94 -10.93 -5.65 -1.55
CA ASP A 94 -10.91 -6.46 -2.78
C ASP A 94 -9.67 -7.37 -2.89
N ILE A 95 -8.90 -7.47 -1.81
CA ILE A 95 -7.73 -8.36 -1.69
C ILE A 95 -7.98 -9.46 -0.65
N PRO A 96 -7.40 -10.67 -0.82
CA PRO A 96 -7.59 -11.80 0.09
C PRO A 96 -6.72 -11.68 1.36
N LEU A 97 -6.85 -10.59 2.11
CA LEU A 97 -6.12 -10.41 3.37
C LEU A 97 -6.52 -11.50 4.39
N PRO A 98 -5.59 -11.99 5.24
CA PRO A 98 -5.96 -12.90 6.33
C PRO A 98 -7.08 -12.33 7.21
N ASP A 99 -7.93 -13.21 7.73
CA ASP A 99 -9.02 -12.87 8.66
C ASP A 99 -8.55 -12.73 10.11
N ASP A 100 -7.34 -13.21 10.40
CA ASP A 100 -6.70 -13.13 11.70
C ASP A 100 -5.18 -13.00 11.58
N GLY A 101 -4.51 -12.87 12.72
CA GLY A 101 -3.06 -12.76 12.81
C GLY A 101 -2.53 -11.34 12.62
N THR A 102 -1.21 -11.21 12.71
CA THR A 102 -0.52 -9.92 12.65
C THR A 102 0.43 -9.89 11.46
N LEU A 103 0.35 -8.84 10.65
CA LEU A 103 1.37 -8.49 9.67
C LEU A 103 2.37 -7.54 10.31
N SER A 104 3.67 -7.81 10.16
CA SER A 104 4.76 -6.97 10.64
C SER A 104 5.69 -6.60 9.48
N PHE A 105 5.95 -5.31 9.31
CA PHE A 105 6.68 -4.74 8.18
C PHE A 105 8.06 -4.26 8.64
N PHE A 106 9.09 -4.61 7.89
CA PHE A 106 10.48 -4.29 8.18
C PHE A 106 11.18 -3.76 6.92
N TYR A 107 12.03 -2.76 7.09
CA TYR A 107 12.76 -2.10 6.02
C TYR A 107 14.18 -1.73 6.48
N PHE A 108 15.18 -1.86 5.60
CA PHE A 108 16.53 -1.37 5.81
C PHE A 108 16.59 0.11 5.45
N ASP A 109 16.50 0.97 6.46
CA ASP A 109 16.29 2.43 6.36
C ASP A 109 17.58 3.27 6.37
N GLY A 110 18.74 2.60 6.35
CA GLY A 110 20.04 3.26 6.33
C GLY A 110 20.57 3.74 7.69
N GLN A 111 19.91 3.45 8.81
CA GLN A 111 20.38 3.87 10.15
C GLN A 111 21.80 3.37 10.49
N ILE A 112 22.20 2.21 9.96
CA ILE A 112 23.46 1.53 10.31
C ILE A 112 24.64 1.96 9.44
N ASP A 113 24.36 2.42 8.22
CA ASP A 113 25.36 2.71 7.19
C ASP A 113 25.27 4.14 6.64
N ASP A 114 24.51 5.00 7.32
CA ASP A 114 24.23 6.38 6.90
C ASP A 114 23.57 6.48 5.50
N GLY A 115 22.80 5.46 5.12
CA GLY A 115 22.05 5.42 3.85
C GLY A 115 22.90 5.06 2.62
N ASP A 116 24.04 4.39 2.80
CA ASP A 116 24.91 3.94 1.70
C ASP A 116 24.24 2.84 0.86
N ALA A 117 23.61 1.85 1.51
CA ALA A 117 22.85 0.80 0.84
C ALA A 117 21.37 1.21 0.67
N LEU A 118 20.86 1.01 -0.55
CA LEU A 118 19.46 1.28 -0.89
C LEU A 118 18.76 -0.01 -1.30
N VAL A 119 17.49 -0.12 -0.91
CA VAL A 119 16.59 -1.19 -1.37
C VAL A 119 15.86 -0.70 -2.60
N LEU A 120 16.18 -1.28 -3.75
CA LEU A 120 15.65 -0.88 -5.05
C LEU A 120 15.03 -2.09 -5.76
N PRO A 121 13.85 -1.94 -6.38
CA PRO A 121 13.21 -3.06 -7.09
C PRO A 121 14.09 -3.59 -8.24
N ASP A 122 14.89 -2.74 -8.87
CA ASP A 122 15.81 -3.12 -9.96
C ASP A 122 17.11 -3.79 -9.51
N ASP A 123 17.42 -3.73 -8.21
CA ASP A 123 18.56 -4.44 -7.62
C ASP A 123 18.08 -5.65 -6.81
N ARG A 124 18.16 -6.82 -7.42
CA ARG A 124 17.75 -8.08 -6.81
C ARG A 124 18.55 -8.45 -5.56
N GLU A 125 19.81 -8.03 -5.45
CA GLU A 125 20.60 -8.27 -4.23
C GLU A 125 20.06 -7.46 -3.05
N SER A 126 19.38 -6.33 -3.35
CA SER A 126 18.78 -5.45 -2.37
C SER A 126 17.41 -5.89 -1.85
N TRP A 127 16.70 -6.78 -2.54
CA TRP A 127 15.35 -7.24 -2.13
C TRP A 127 15.33 -7.86 -0.72
N ALA A 128 16.48 -8.25 -0.19
CA ALA A 128 16.59 -8.70 1.19
C ALA A 128 16.40 -7.60 2.26
N GLY A 129 16.51 -6.34 1.88
CA GLY A 129 16.34 -5.16 2.73
C GLY A 129 14.89 -4.74 2.98
N ALA A 130 13.89 -5.51 2.56
CA ALA A 130 12.50 -5.32 3.00
C ALA A 130 11.83 -6.66 3.28
N ARG A 131 11.03 -6.74 4.36
CA ARG A 131 10.37 -7.99 4.79
C ARG A 131 8.98 -7.74 5.34
N VAL A 132 8.06 -8.65 5.00
CA VAL A 132 6.75 -8.78 5.65
C VAL A 132 6.70 -10.12 6.36
N LEU A 133 6.39 -10.10 7.65
CA LEU A 133 6.17 -11.30 8.45
C LEU A 133 4.69 -11.43 8.80
N TYR A 134 4.14 -12.62 8.62
CA TYR A 134 2.81 -12.96 9.11
C TYR A 134 2.92 -13.88 10.32
N THR A 135 2.32 -13.45 11.43
CA THR A 135 2.20 -14.25 12.65
C THR A 135 0.75 -14.70 12.80
N PRO A 136 0.43 -16.00 12.64
CA PRO A 136 -0.92 -16.50 12.80
C PRO A 136 -1.50 -16.22 14.19
N ALA A 137 -2.80 -15.97 14.28
CA ALA A 137 -3.46 -15.73 15.57
C ALA A 137 -3.23 -16.88 16.56
N GLY A 138 -2.98 -16.53 17.82
CA GLY A 138 -2.71 -17.49 18.89
C GLY A 138 -1.30 -18.09 18.88
N THR A 139 -0.45 -17.74 17.92
CA THR A 139 0.98 -18.08 17.96
C THR A 139 1.62 -17.35 19.15
N PRO A 140 2.29 -18.06 20.08
CA PRO A 140 2.96 -17.41 21.19
C PRO A 140 4.09 -16.51 20.69
N THR A 141 3.97 -15.22 20.98
CA THR A 141 4.98 -14.21 20.66
C THR A 141 5.70 -13.74 21.91
N VAL A 142 6.86 -13.14 21.68
CA VAL A 142 7.58 -12.37 22.69
C VAL A 142 8.01 -11.06 22.07
N GLU A 143 8.00 -10.00 22.87
CA GLU A 143 8.58 -8.71 22.47
C GLU A 143 10.07 -8.91 22.18
N ARG A 144 10.52 -8.43 21.01
CA ARG A 144 11.93 -8.48 20.61
C ARG A 144 12.58 -7.13 20.85
N ALA A 145 13.66 -7.14 21.64
CA ALA A 145 14.49 -5.96 21.78
C ALA A 145 15.11 -5.59 20.43
N THR A 146 15.09 -4.30 20.13
CA THR A 146 15.71 -3.74 18.93
C THR A 146 17.20 -4.13 18.87
N PRO A 147 17.69 -4.64 17.73
CA PRO A 147 19.10 -4.97 17.56
C PRO A 147 20.03 -3.78 17.78
N GLN A 148 21.27 -4.08 18.17
CA GLN A 148 22.31 -3.06 18.31
C GLN A 148 22.55 -2.35 16.97
N GLY A 149 22.61 -1.01 16.99
CA GLY A 149 22.84 -0.18 15.82
C GLY A 149 21.57 0.43 15.22
N LEU A 150 20.40 -0.05 15.63
CA LEU A 150 19.12 0.56 15.30
C LEU A 150 18.54 1.28 16.51
N ASP A 151 17.96 2.45 16.27
CA ASP A 151 17.06 3.10 17.20
C ASP A 151 15.61 2.79 16.77
N PRO A 152 14.75 2.27 17.67
CA PRO A 152 13.37 2.01 17.31
C PRO A 152 12.61 3.32 17.10
N TYR A 153 11.82 3.37 16.03
CA TYR A 153 10.85 4.46 15.83
C TYR A 153 9.89 4.57 17.02
N PRO A 154 9.45 5.79 17.39
CA PRO A 154 8.35 6.01 18.32
C PRO A 154 7.11 5.17 18.01
N VAL A 155 6.39 4.78 19.08
CA VAL A 155 5.14 4.03 18.94
C VAL A 155 3.99 4.98 18.65
N VAL A 156 3.34 4.81 17.49
CA VAL A 156 2.09 5.50 17.14
C VAL A 156 0.99 4.45 17.01
N PRO A 157 0.03 4.35 17.95
CA PRO A 157 -1.12 3.45 17.81
C PRO A 157 -1.98 3.89 16.62
N LEU A 158 -2.43 2.94 15.80
CA LEU A 158 -3.20 3.21 14.59
C LEU A 158 -4.65 2.77 14.73
N THR A 159 -5.57 3.56 14.17
CA THR A 159 -6.96 3.18 13.92
C THR A 159 -7.22 3.03 12.41
N ALA A 160 -8.35 2.42 12.04
CA ALA A 160 -8.71 2.13 10.66
C ALA A 160 -9.93 2.92 10.19
N ARG A 161 -9.89 3.42 8.95
CA ARG A 161 -11.05 3.93 8.21
C ARG A 161 -11.13 3.26 6.85
N LEU A 162 -12.35 2.89 6.44
CA LEU A 162 -12.59 2.38 5.10
C LEU A 162 -12.70 3.56 4.14
N GLU A 163 -11.87 3.56 3.12
CA GLU A 163 -11.79 4.61 2.11
C GLU A 163 -11.82 3.99 0.70
N GLU A 164 -11.92 4.83 -0.33
CA GLU A 164 -11.75 4.43 -1.72
C GLU A 164 -10.53 5.16 -2.29
N THR A 165 -9.71 4.45 -3.06
CA THR A 165 -8.58 5.03 -3.77
C THR A 165 -8.75 4.89 -5.27
N ALA A 166 -8.10 5.80 -6.01
CA ALA A 166 -8.04 5.79 -7.46
C ALA A 166 -6.67 5.31 -7.93
N PRO A 167 -6.57 4.69 -9.12
CA PRO A 167 -5.26 4.40 -9.71
C PRO A 167 -4.54 5.71 -10.04
N ASP A 168 -3.21 5.68 -9.96
CA ASP A 168 -2.38 6.73 -10.53
C ASP A 168 -2.75 7.00 -12.01
N PRO A 169 -2.77 8.26 -12.48
CA PRO A 169 -3.13 8.59 -13.86
C PRO A 169 -2.29 7.88 -14.94
N TYR A 170 -1.04 7.54 -14.62
CA TYR A 170 -0.10 6.85 -15.50
C TYR A 170 -0.06 5.33 -15.24
N HIS A 171 -0.89 4.81 -14.31
CA HIS A 171 -0.97 3.38 -14.06
C HIS A 171 -1.42 2.63 -15.34
N PRO A 172 -0.78 1.50 -15.73
CA PRO A 172 -1.12 0.77 -16.96
C PRO A 172 -2.57 0.28 -17.09
N LEU A 173 -3.33 0.25 -15.99
CA LEU A 173 -4.78 -0.01 -15.97
C LEU A 173 -5.58 1.13 -16.64
N ILE A 174 -5.17 2.38 -16.49
CA ILE A 174 -5.81 3.52 -17.14
C ILE A 174 -5.73 3.34 -18.66
N GLU A 175 -4.55 3.02 -19.18
CA GLU A 175 -4.36 2.75 -20.61
C GLU A 175 -5.14 1.54 -21.09
N GLU A 176 -5.22 0.45 -20.31
CA GLU A 176 -6.02 -0.72 -20.66
C GLU A 176 -7.50 -0.35 -20.81
N VAL A 177 -8.03 0.38 -19.85
CA VAL A 177 -9.47 0.70 -19.77
C VAL A 177 -9.83 1.75 -20.81
N PHE A 178 -8.97 2.75 -21.05
CA PHE A 178 -9.20 3.85 -21.99
C PHE A 178 -8.41 3.70 -23.29
N ALA A 179 -8.00 2.47 -23.63
CA ALA A 179 -7.26 2.16 -24.84
C ALA A 179 -7.95 2.69 -26.10
N GLY A 180 -7.16 3.28 -27.00
CA GLY A 180 -7.66 3.83 -28.27
C GLY A 180 -8.42 5.15 -28.13
N THR A 181 -8.56 5.69 -26.91
CA THR A 181 -8.91 7.10 -26.72
C THR A 181 -7.68 7.97 -27.04
N GLY A 182 -7.89 9.18 -27.57
CA GLY A 182 -6.80 10.11 -27.84
C GLY A 182 -6.30 10.76 -26.55
N SER A 183 -5.10 11.34 -26.58
CA SER A 183 -4.54 12.12 -25.45
C SER A 183 -5.44 13.28 -25.02
N ASP A 184 -6.30 13.78 -25.90
CA ASP A 184 -7.27 14.85 -25.61
C ASP A 184 -8.52 14.33 -24.86
N HIS A 185 -8.57 13.05 -24.50
CA HIS A 185 -9.70 12.47 -23.78
C HIS A 185 -9.75 13.01 -22.33
N PRO A 186 -10.94 13.35 -21.78
CA PRO A 186 -11.06 14.05 -20.49
C PRO A 186 -10.41 13.35 -19.29
N VAL A 187 -10.22 12.03 -19.33
CA VAL A 187 -9.51 11.27 -18.27
C VAL A 187 -8.03 11.66 -18.15
N TYR A 188 -7.45 12.20 -19.22
CA TYR A 188 -6.08 12.73 -19.26
C TYR A 188 -6.05 14.27 -19.18
N GLY A 189 -7.22 14.91 -19.02
CA GLY A 189 -7.33 16.36 -19.02
C GLY A 189 -6.81 16.96 -17.70
N GLU A 190 -6.03 18.04 -17.80
CA GLU A 190 -5.45 18.74 -16.65
C GLU A 190 -6.49 19.05 -15.56
N GLU A 191 -7.69 19.54 -15.93
CA GLU A 191 -8.76 19.83 -14.98
C GLU A 191 -9.16 18.61 -14.12
N PHE A 192 -9.22 17.42 -14.72
CA PHE A 192 -9.56 16.20 -13.99
C PHE A 192 -8.39 15.71 -13.13
N LEU A 193 -7.16 15.78 -13.66
CA LEU A 193 -5.96 15.33 -12.96
C LEU A 193 -5.61 16.22 -11.76
N ASP A 194 -5.70 17.54 -11.91
CA ASP A 194 -5.50 18.49 -10.82
C ASP A 194 -6.53 18.27 -9.71
N ALA A 195 -7.81 18.14 -10.07
CA ALA A 195 -8.86 17.87 -9.10
C ALA A 195 -8.66 16.51 -8.40
N LEU A 196 -8.19 15.49 -9.13
CA LEU A 196 -7.90 14.17 -8.55
C LEU A 196 -6.76 14.27 -7.52
N GLY A 197 -5.70 15.02 -7.82
CA GLY A 197 -4.60 15.27 -6.89
C GLY A 197 -5.06 15.98 -5.62
N GLU A 198 -5.92 17.00 -5.74
CA GLU A 198 -6.49 17.70 -4.58
C GLU A 198 -7.46 16.82 -3.76
N ALA A 199 -8.15 15.89 -4.41
CA ALA A 199 -9.08 14.97 -3.74
C ALA A 199 -8.37 13.78 -3.06
N GLY A 200 -7.09 13.56 -3.35
CA GLY A 200 -6.27 12.43 -2.92
C GLY A 200 -5.75 12.49 -1.48
N GLU A 201 -6.06 13.54 -0.70
CA GLU A 201 -5.66 13.72 0.71
C GLU A 201 -6.35 12.74 1.69
N GLY A 202 -6.39 11.44 1.36
CA GLY A 202 -6.82 10.36 2.24
C GLY A 202 -5.76 10.01 3.28
N ALA A 203 -5.91 8.87 3.96
CA ALA A 203 -4.91 8.43 4.91
C ALA A 203 -3.55 8.17 4.24
N ALA A 204 -2.48 8.75 4.80
CA ALA A 204 -1.11 8.60 4.32
C ALA A 204 -0.63 7.14 4.37
N HIS A 205 -0.97 6.43 5.46
CA HIS A 205 -0.73 5.00 5.63
C HIS A 205 -1.96 4.19 5.22
N ARG A 206 -1.79 3.06 4.53
CA ARG A 206 -2.93 2.26 4.07
C ARG A 206 -2.64 0.79 3.81
N ILE A 207 -3.69 -0.04 3.84
CA ILE A 207 -3.69 -1.47 3.47
C ILE A 207 -4.64 -1.70 2.31
N GLY A 208 -4.13 -2.28 1.21
CA GLY A 208 -4.91 -2.53 0.00
C GLY A 208 -5.30 -1.27 -0.78
N GLY A 209 -6.14 -1.43 -1.80
CA GLY A 209 -6.50 -0.37 -2.75
C GLY A 209 -5.40 -0.10 -3.78
N HIS A 210 -5.45 1.07 -4.40
CA HIS A 210 -4.35 1.66 -5.18
C HIS A 210 -3.35 2.39 -4.30
N ALA A 211 -2.08 2.31 -4.68
CA ALA A 211 -1.01 3.13 -4.11
C ALA A 211 -1.21 4.60 -4.44
N ASP A 212 -0.63 5.46 -3.60
CA ASP A 212 -0.54 6.90 -3.80
C ASP A 212 0.93 7.27 -4.04
N PRO A 213 1.44 7.03 -5.26
CA PRO A 213 2.86 7.17 -5.56
C PRO A 213 3.31 8.63 -5.49
N VAL A 214 4.52 8.84 -5.01
CA VAL A 214 5.18 10.16 -5.02
C VAL A 214 5.78 10.45 -6.40
N GLN A 215 6.16 9.39 -7.14
CA GLN A 215 6.83 9.49 -8.43
C GLN A 215 6.02 8.78 -9.53
N ASN A 216 6.44 7.58 -9.95
CA ASN A 216 5.76 6.79 -10.98
C ASN A 216 4.87 5.72 -10.33
N PRO A 217 3.96 5.06 -11.08
CA PRO A 217 3.25 3.90 -10.56
C PRO A 217 4.20 2.85 -9.99
N VAL A 218 4.07 2.56 -8.70
CA VAL A 218 4.93 1.63 -7.96
C VAL A 218 4.82 0.19 -8.50
N GLU A 219 3.68 -0.16 -9.07
CA GLU A 219 3.46 -1.42 -9.80
C GLU A 219 4.39 -1.56 -11.01
N THR A 220 4.66 -0.46 -11.71
CA THR A 220 5.54 -0.44 -12.88
C THR A 220 7.01 -0.59 -12.47
N GLU A 221 7.43 0.03 -11.35
CA GLU A 221 8.78 -0.14 -10.81
C GLU A 221 9.03 -1.57 -10.35
N VAL A 222 8.09 -2.16 -9.61
CA VAL A 222 8.18 -3.56 -9.20
C VAL A 222 8.20 -4.49 -10.42
N ALA A 223 7.34 -4.24 -11.42
CA ALA A 223 7.33 -5.02 -12.65
C ALA A 223 8.67 -4.97 -13.38
N HIS A 224 9.29 -3.79 -13.46
CA HIS A 224 10.60 -3.62 -14.07
C HIS A 224 11.68 -4.41 -13.33
N GLY A 225 11.68 -4.35 -11.99
CA GLY A 225 12.58 -5.14 -11.16
C GLY A 225 12.43 -6.65 -11.37
N VAL A 226 11.19 -7.14 -11.45
CA VAL A 226 10.88 -8.56 -11.64
C VAL A 226 11.26 -9.06 -13.04
N LEU A 227 11.01 -8.27 -14.09
CA LEU A 227 11.43 -8.58 -15.45
C LEU A 227 12.95 -8.42 -15.63
N GLY A 228 13.58 -7.65 -14.74
CA GLY A 228 15.00 -7.36 -14.65
C GLY A 228 15.29 -5.94 -15.11
N GLY A 229 16.10 -5.20 -14.34
CA GLY A 229 16.37 -3.76 -14.52
C GLY A 229 17.03 -3.33 -15.84
N GLY A 230 17.32 -4.26 -16.76
CA GLY A 230 17.74 -3.98 -18.14
C GLY A 230 16.59 -4.02 -19.15
N THR A 231 15.35 -4.23 -18.71
CA THR A 231 14.17 -4.22 -19.56
C THR A 231 13.93 -2.80 -20.08
N ALA A 232 13.49 -2.66 -21.33
CA ALA A 232 13.17 -1.34 -21.86
C ALA A 232 11.84 -0.85 -21.28
N TRP A 233 11.74 0.42 -20.91
CA TRP A 233 10.52 1.01 -20.33
C TRP A 233 9.30 0.99 -21.27
N ASP A 234 9.52 0.83 -22.58
CA ASP A 234 8.47 0.68 -23.59
C ASP A 234 8.15 -0.80 -23.92
N ASP A 235 8.73 -1.76 -23.18
CA ASP A 235 8.44 -3.18 -23.36
C ASP A 235 6.99 -3.48 -22.93
N PRO A 236 6.14 -4.04 -23.82
CA PRO A 236 4.73 -4.29 -23.52
C PRO A 236 4.51 -5.26 -22.35
N ARG A 237 5.53 -6.07 -22.00
CA ARG A 237 5.47 -6.98 -20.85
C ARG A 237 5.43 -6.24 -19.52
N LEU A 238 5.94 -5.00 -19.44
CA LEU A 238 5.91 -4.20 -18.21
C LEU A 238 4.47 -3.90 -17.79
N ALA A 239 3.65 -3.45 -18.73
CA ALA A 239 2.26 -3.13 -18.47
C ALA A 239 1.46 -4.37 -18.03
N GLU A 240 1.73 -5.53 -18.64
CA GLU A 240 1.11 -6.82 -18.24
C GLU A 240 1.54 -7.26 -16.84
N GLU A 241 2.84 -7.17 -16.54
CA GLU A 241 3.40 -7.54 -15.25
C GLU A 241 2.91 -6.61 -14.13
N ALA A 242 2.91 -5.29 -14.36
CA ALA A 242 2.49 -4.27 -13.39
C ALA A 242 1.04 -4.51 -12.92
N ARG A 243 0.11 -4.79 -13.84
CA ARG A 243 -1.29 -5.08 -13.50
C ARG A 243 -1.49 -6.35 -12.67
N GLY A 244 -0.48 -7.20 -12.56
CA GLY A 244 -0.50 -8.40 -11.72
C GLY A 244 -0.21 -8.13 -10.24
N TRP A 245 0.24 -6.94 -9.89
CA TRP A 245 0.56 -6.55 -8.52
C TRP A 245 -0.60 -5.77 -7.87
N THR A 246 -0.76 -5.95 -6.56
CA THR A 246 -1.63 -5.08 -5.75
C THR A 246 -0.85 -4.54 -4.58
N LEU A 247 -1.20 -3.33 -4.14
CA LEU A 247 -0.72 -2.80 -2.88
C LEU A 247 -1.12 -3.74 -1.73
N LEU A 248 -0.14 -4.15 -0.94
CA LEU A 248 -0.35 -4.80 0.35
C LEU A 248 -0.40 -3.75 1.44
N ALA A 249 0.61 -2.88 1.50
CA ALA A 249 0.70 -1.80 2.47
C ALA A 249 1.50 -0.62 1.91
N GLN A 250 1.11 0.58 2.32
CA GLN A 250 1.87 1.81 2.13
C GLN A 250 2.05 2.48 3.49
N PHE A 251 3.27 2.93 3.78
CA PHE A 251 3.60 3.71 4.97
C PHE A 251 4.37 4.96 4.55
N ASP A 252 3.76 6.12 4.78
CA ASP A 252 4.32 7.41 4.43
C ASP A 252 5.35 7.88 5.48
N SER A 253 6.03 8.99 5.20
CA SER A 253 6.75 9.72 6.24
C SER A 253 5.75 10.22 7.27
N ASP A 254 6.11 10.18 8.55
CA ASP A 254 5.20 10.43 9.67
C ASP A 254 5.95 11.12 10.82
N ASP A 255 5.59 12.37 11.09
CA ASP A 255 6.21 13.20 12.12
C ASP A 255 5.98 12.65 13.54
N ASP A 256 4.83 12.02 13.82
CA ASP A 256 4.52 11.48 15.14
C ASP A 256 5.35 10.21 15.42
N ALA A 257 5.67 9.46 14.37
CA ALA A 257 6.55 8.28 14.41
C ALA A 257 8.03 8.59 14.13
N ASP A 258 8.39 9.87 13.93
CA ASP A 258 9.75 10.29 13.53
C ASP A 258 10.29 9.52 12.31
N MET A 259 9.39 9.19 11.37
CA MET A 259 9.69 8.47 10.14
C MET A 259 9.88 9.45 8.99
N MET A 260 11.03 9.38 8.33
CA MET A 260 11.37 10.23 7.19
C MET A 260 12.03 9.39 6.09
N TRP A 261 11.33 9.20 4.98
CA TRP A 261 11.81 8.39 3.86
C TRP A 261 12.39 9.30 2.77
N GLY A 262 13.71 9.53 2.78
CA GLY A 262 14.33 10.50 1.88
C GLY A 262 13.84 11.93 2.16
N ASP A 263 13.35 12.63 1.14
CA ASP A 263 12.68 13.93 1.28
C ASP A 263 11.15 13.75 1.26
N CYS A 264 10.58 13.43 2.42
CA CYS A 264 9.12 13.23 2.61
C CYS A 264 8.51 12.22 1.64
N GLY A 265 9.14 11.04 1.53
CA GLY A 265 8.69 9.94 0.70
C GLY A 265 7.79 8.94 1.42
N ALA A 266 7.53 7.81 0.75
CA ALA A 266 6.72 6.70 1.27
C ALA A 266 7.29 5.33 0.87
N LEU A 267 6.98 4.33 1.69
CA LEU A 267 7.34 2.92 1.52
C LEU A 267 6.14 2.12 0.99
N TYR A 268 6.37 1.23 0.03
CA TYR A 268 5.32 0.43 -0.62
C TYR A 268 5.67 -1.05 -0.63
N TRP A 269 4.80 -1.87 -0.07
CA TRP A 269 4.82 -3.32 -0.26
C TRP A 269 3.73 -3.72 -1.25
N LEU A 270 4.13 -4.42 -2.29
CA LEU A 270 3.24 -4.99 -3.30
C LEU A 270 3.29 -6.51 -3.25
N ILE A 271 2.17 -7.16 -3.49
CA ILE A 271 2.08 -8.62 -3.51
C ILE A 271 1.14 -9.06 -4.62
N ARG A 272 1.36 -10.24 -5.18
CA ARG A 272 0.39 -10.82 -6.11
C ARG A 272 -0.81 -11.36 -5.35
N PRO A 273 -2.04 -11.25 -5.86
CA PRO A 273 -3.23 -11.76 -5.18
C PRO A 273 -3.16 -13.25 -4.82
N GLU A 274 -2.54 -14.08 -5.66
CA GLU A 274 -2.33 -15.50 -5.40
C GLU A 274 -1.35 -15.78 -4.25
N ASP A 275 -0.27 -14.99 -4.14
CA ASP A 275 0.70 -15.08 -3.05
C ASP A 275 0.04 -14.66 -1.72
N LEU A 276 -0.75 -13.60 -1.75
CA LEU A 276 -1.49 -13.12 -0.58
C LEU A 276 -2.53 -14.16 -0.11
N ALA A 277 -3.28 -14.77 -1.03
CA ALA A 277 -4.25 -15.81 -0.71
C ALA A 277 -3.59 -17.06 -0.09
N GLU A 278 -2.38 -17.40 -0.54
CA GLU A 278 -1.58 -18.50 0.00
C GLU A 278 -0.74 -18.10 1.22
N ARG A 279 -0.83 -16.84 1.68
CA ARG A 279 -0.08 -16.27 2.82
C ARG A 279 1.44 -16.33 2.63
N ARG A 280 1.91 -16.25 1.38
CA ARG A 280 3.34 -16.21 0.99
C ARG A 280 3.90 -14.79 1.06
N PHE A 281 3.92 -14.21 2.26
CA PHE A 281 4.37 -12.83 2.46
C PHE A 281 5.85 -12.60 2.14
N GLU A 282 6.65 -13.67 2.08
CA GLU A 282 8.03 -13.64 1.57
C GLU A 282 8.14 -13.33 0.08
N ALA A 283 7.04 -13.45 -0.67
CA ALA A 283 6.96 -13.10 -2.10
C ALA A 283 6.57 -11.63 -2.33
N ALA A 284 6.30 -10.85 -1.27
CA ALA A 284 6.03 -9.43 -1.39
C ALA A 284 7.25 -8.70 -1.96
N MET A 285 7.00 -7.84 -2.94
CA MET A 285 7.97 -6.90 -3.49
C MET A 285 7.88 -5.57 -2.76
N PHE A 286 8.97 -4.81 -2.83
CA PHE A 286 9.10 -3.54 -2.15
C PHE A 286 9.68 -2.49 -3.11
N THR A 287 9.15 -1.27 -3.01
CA THR A 287 9.79 -0.05 -3.52
C THR A 287 9.54 1.08 -2.53
N TRP A 288 10.29 2.15 -2.67
CA TRP A 288 10.07 3.39 -1.93
C TRP A 288 10.36 4.56 -2.86
N GLN A 289 9.68 5.68 -2.64
CA GLN A 289 9.80 6.88 -3.46
C GLN A 289 9.87 8.10 -2.55
N CYS A 290 10.58 9.14 -2.97
CA CYS A 290 10.63 10.42 -2.28
C CYS A 290 10.62 11.59 -3.27
N CYS A 291 10.44 12.81 -2.76
CA CYS A 291 10.43 14.04 -3.55
C CYS A 291 11.80 14.36 -4.18
#